data_AF-A0A0C2FC42-F1
#
_entry.id   AF-A0A0C2FC42-F1
#
_cell.length_a   1.000
_cell.length_b   1.000
_cell.length_c   1.000
_cell.angle_alpha   90.00
_cell.angle_beta   90.00
_cell.angle_gamma   90.00
#
_symmetry.space_group_name_H-M   'P 1'
#
loop_
_entity.id
_entity.type
_entity.pdbx_description
1 polymer ?
#
loop_
_entity_poly.entity_id
_entity_poly.type
_entity_poly.pdbx_seq_one_letter_code
_entity_poly.pdbx_strand_id
1 'polypeptide(L)'
;MEINPVLNLVRAFGSAISFHVGSGCNDPTAYREALAHARNLMDIGEGLGFRMKILDLGGGYPGSPHHTSFESIAAVIRSAVDEFFPEGMGVRLIAEPGRFFAAAPFTLVCNVIHATEVSAEKITKQ
;
A
#
# COMPACT_ATOMS: atom_id res chain seq x y z
N MET A 1 17.24 -21.65 -3.26
CA MET A 1 15.82 -21.37 -3.01
C MET A 1 15.70 -19.86 -2.99
N GLU A 2 15.55 -19.27 -4.18
CA GLU A 2 15.63 -17.82 -4.37
C GLU A 2 14.38 -17.15 -3.78
N ILE A 3 14.64 -16.26 -2.82
CA ILE A 3 13.66 -15.40 -2.20
C ILE A 3 13.40 -14.27 -3.21
N ASN A 4 12.29 -14.38 -3.95
CA ASN A 4 11.82 -13.47 -5.00
C ASN A 4 11.76 -12.00 -4.49
N PRO A 5 11.98 -10.98 -5.35
CA PRO A 5 12.09 -9.58 -4.93
C PRO A 5 10.81 -8.98 -4.30
N VAL A 6 9.68 -9.68 -4.36
CA VAL A 6 8.40 -9.32 -3.71
C VAL A 6 8.47 -9.46 -2.18
N LEU A 7 9.42 -10.22 -1.62
CA LEU A 7 9.61 -10.30 -0.16
C LEU A 7 9.96 -8.96 0.50
N ASN A 8 10.41 -7.96 -0.24
CA ASN A 8 10.58 -6.61 0.30
C ASN A 8 9.26 -5.94 0.70
N LEU A 9 8.13 -6.48 0.27
CA LEU A 9 6.80 -5.93 0.54
C LEU A 9 6.26 -6.35 1.90
N VAL A 10 6.60 -7.55 2.38
CA VAL A 10 5.97 -8.17 3.56
C VAL A 10 6.97 -8.29 4.70
N ARG A 11 6.63 -7.76 5.89
CA ARG A 11 7.45 -7.83 7.10
C ARG A 11 6.75 -8.65 8.18
N ALA A 12 7.50 -9.53 8.83
CA ALA A 12 7.04 -10.25 10.02
C ALA A 12 7.66 -9.60 11.28
N PHE A 13 6.82 -9.20 12.23
CA PHE A 13 7.25 -8.68 13.54
C PHE A 13 6.47 -9.42 14.62
N GLY A 14 7.12 -10.33 15.33
CA GLY A 14 6.46 -11.17 16.33
C GLY A 14 5.32 -12.00 15.72
N SER A 15 4.10 -11.84 16.24
CA SER A 15 2.87 -12.55 15.83
C SER A 15 2.03 -11.82 14.78
N ALA A 16 2.64 -10.90 14.03
CA ALA A 16 1.99 -10.05 13.04
C ALA A 16 2.72 -10.08 11.69
N ILE A 17 1.94 -9.94 10.61
CA ILE A 17 2.44 -9.69 9.25
C ILE A 17 1.96 -8.32 8.81
N SER A 18 2.83 -7.52 8.18
CA SER A 18 2.46 -6.28 7.51
C SER A 18 2.96 -6.24 6.08
N PHE A 19 2.26 -5.52 5.20
CA PHE A 19 2.78 -5.20 3.88
C PHE A 19 2.45 -3.78 3.44
N HIS A 20 3.14 -3.25 2.44
CA HIS A 20 2.89 -1.88 1.95
C HIS A 20 3.03 -1.76 0.43
N VAL A 21 1.92 -1.82 -0.31
CA VAL A 21 1.87 -1.73 -1.78
C VAL A 21 2.45 -0.41 -2.32
N GLY A 22 2.29 0.68 -1.57
CA GLY A 22 2.84 1.98 -1.93
C GLY A 22 1.88 2.88 -2.71
N SER A 23 2.13 4.18 -2.63
CA SER A 23 1.26 5.23 -3.16
C SER A 23 1.24 5.38 -4.68
N GLY A 24 2.27 4.88 -5.37
CA GLY A 24 2.40 4.95 -6.82
C GLY A 24 1.86 3.72 -7.55
N CYS A 25 1.29 2.74 -6.84
CA CYS A 25 0.77 1.55 -7.45
C CYS A 25 -0.60 1.83 -8.09
N ASN A 26 -0.67 1.70 -9.42
CA ASN A 26 -1.91 1.86 -10.17
C ASN A 26 -2.67 0.53 -10.38
N ASP A 27 -2.10 -0.58 -9.92
CA ASP A 27 -2.66 -1.92 -10.10
C ASP A 27 -3.23 -2.44 -8.77
N PRO A 28 -4.56 -2.46 -8.59
CA PRO A 28 -5.20 -3.04 -7.41
C PRO A 28 -4.80 -4.48 -7.11
N THR A 29 -4.42 -5.27 -8.13
CA THR A 29 -4.12 -6.69 -7.95
C THR A 29 -2.87 -6.93 -7.10
N ALA A 30 -1.98 -5.93 -6.98
CA ALA A 30 -0.84 -5.98 -6.06
C ALA A 30 -1.25 -6.21 -4.59
N TYR A 31 -2.43 -5.71 -4.16
CA TYR A 31 -2.94 -6.01 -2.83
C TYR A 31 -3.33 -7.48 -2.67
N ARG A 32 -3.90 -8.08 -3.71
CA ARG A 32 -4.28 -9.50 -3.71
C ARG A 32 -3.03 -10.39 -3.63
N GLU A 33 -2.00 -10.08 -4.41
CA GLU A 33 -0.72 -10.80 -4.35
C GLU A 33 -0.08 -10.68 -2.96
N ALA A 34 -0.07 -9.47 -2.38
CA ALA A 34 0.45 -9.25 -1.04
C ALA A 34 -0.33 -10.05 0.03
N LEU A 35 -1.65 -10.11 -0.08
CA LEU A 35 -2.51 -10.91 0.81
C LEU A 35 -2.23 -12.41 0.68
N ALA A 36 -2.05 -12.93 -0.54
CA ALA A 36 -1.70 -14.32 -0.79
C ALA A 36 -0.34 -14.67 -0.17
N HIS A 37 0.65 -13.78 -0.30
CA HIS A 37 1.96 -13.94 0.34
C HIS A 37 1.87 -13.88 1.87
N ALA A 38 1.07 -12.95 2.41
CA ALA A 38 0.86 -12.84 3.85
C ALA A 38 0.22 -14.11 4.43
N ARG A 39 -0.73 -14.73 3.71
CA ARG A 39 -1.36 -16.00 4.12
C ARG A 39 -0.33 -17.11 4.25
N ASN A 40 0.51 -17.29 3.23
CA ASN A 40 1.58 -18.28 3.23
C ASN A 40 2.56 -18.04 4.39
N LEU A 41 2.98 -16.80 4.62
CA LEU A 41 3.87 -16.46 5.74
C LEU A 41 3.22 -16.70 7.11
N MET A 42 1.90 -16.47 7.24
CA MET A 42 1.16 -16.84 8.45
C MET A 42 1.13 -18.35 8.66
N ASP A 43 0.88 -19.15 7.61
CA ASP A 43 0.93 -20.63 7.69
C ASP A 43 2.30 -21.13 8.17
N ILE A 44 3.37 -20.58 7.60
CA ILE A 44 4.73 -20.90 8.01
C ILE A 44 4.95 -20.53 9.48
N GLY A 45 4.51 -19.34 9.90
CA GLY A 45 4.60 -18.89 11.29
C GLY A 45 3.84 -19.79 12.27
N GLU A 46 2.62 -20.18 11.93
CA GLU A 46 1.81 -21.11 12.73
C GLU A 46 2.48 -22.50 12.82
N GLY A 47 3.06 -23.00 11.71
CA GLY A 47 3.84 -24.24 11.69
C GLY A 47 5.10 -24.20 12.56
N LEU A 48 5.66 -23.02 12.81
CA LEU A 48 6.79 -22.79 13.71
C LEU A 48 6.35 -22.53 15.17
N GLY A 49 5.05 -22.57 15.47
CA GLY A 49 4.50 -22.38 16.81
C GLY A 49 4.16 -20.93 17.18
N PHE A 50 4.23 -19.98 16.22
CA PHE A 50 3.80 -18.61 16.46
C PHE A 50 2.28 -18.47 16.32
N ARG A 51 1.68 -17.63 17.17
CA ARG A 51 0.24 -17.34 17.10
C ARG A 51 -0.06 -16.16 16.17
N MET A 52 -0.04 -16.38 14.87
CA MET A 52 -0.20 -15.34 13.85
C MET A 52 -1.65 -14.80 13.83
N LYS A 53 -1.89 -13.61 14.42
CA LYS A 53 -3.26 -13.09 14.62
C LYS A 53 -3.48 -11.66 14.17
N ILE A 54 -2.46 -10.99 13.65
CA ILE A 54 -2.58 -9.61 13.17
C ILE A 54 -2.05 -9.54 11.74
N LEU A 55 -2.85 -8.95 10.86
CA LEU A 55 -2.48 -8.61 9.50
C LEU A 55 -2.67 -7.12 9.27
N ASP A 56 -1.60 -6.46 8.86
CA ASP A 56 -1.60 -5.06 8.48
C ASP A 56 -1.51 -4.91 6.96
N LEU A 57 -2.54 -4.30 6.38
CA LEU A 57 -2.70 -4.08 4.94
C LEU A 57 -1.88 -2.88 4.43
N GLY A 58 -1.22 -2.15 5.32
CA GLY A 58 -0.45 -0.97 5.02
C GLY A 58 -1.29 0.18 4.48
N GLY A 59 -0.68 0.97 3.59
CA GLY A 59 -1.31 2.14 3.01
C GLY A 59 -1.11 2.21 1.50
N GLY A 60 -1.15 3.43 0.96
CA GLY A 60 -1.06 3.66 -0.49
C GLY A 60 -2.38 4.12 -1.12
N TYR A 61 -3.48 4.05 -0.38
CA TYR A 61 -4.80 4.47 -0.82
C TYR A 61 -4.81 5.93 -1.34
N PRO A 62 -5.52 6.21 -2.46
CA PRO A 62 -5.61 7.55 -3.03
C PRO A 62 -6.45 8.47 -2.13
N GLY A 63 -6.00 9.72 -1.93
CA GLY A 63 -6.73 10.74 -1.14
C GLY A 63 -7.42 11.82 -1.97
N SER A 64 -7.39 11.69 -3.29
CA SER A 64 -8.02 12.57 -4.29
C SER A 64 -8.35 11.73 -5.53
N PRO A 65 -9.12 12.24 -6.52
CA PRO A 65 -9.31 11.56 -7.79
C PRO A 65 -7.96 11.10 -8.38
N HIS A 66 -7.89 9.83 -8.76
CA HIS A 66 -6.69 9.14 -9.23
C HIS A 66 -7.09 8.16 -10.35
N HIS A 67 -6.12 7.67 -11.13
CA HIS A 67 -6.38 6.69 -12.20
C HIS A 67 -7.13 5.44 -11.68
N THR A 68 -6.79 5.03 -10.46
CA THR A 68 -7.37 3.89 -9.77
C THR A 68 -8.06 4.40 -8.50
N SER A 69 -9.38 4.21 -8.39
CA SER A 69 -10.16 4.76 -7.27
C SER A 69 -9.97 3.95 -5.98
N PHE A 70 -10.25 4.57 -4.83
CA PHE A 70 -10.21 3.86 -3.55
C PHE A 70 -11.20 2.68 -3.52
N GLU A 71 -12.39 2.85 -4.08
CA GLU A 71 -13.44 1.82 -4.14
C GLU A 71 -12.96 0.59 -4.92
N SER A 72 -12.24 0.80 -6.02
CA SER A 72 -11.69 -0.30 -6.83
C SER A 72 -10.64 -1.10 -6.05
N ILE A 73 -9.75 -0.42 -5.31
CA ILE A 73 -8.77 -1.05 -4.44
C ILE A 73 -9.47 -1.80 -3.30
N ALA A 74 -10.44 -1.14 -2.65
CA ALA A 74 -11.19 -1.72 -1.54
C ALA A 74 -11.97 -2.97 -1.96
N ALA A 75 -12.53 -3.00 -3.18
CA ALA A 75 -13.22 -4.18 -3.71
C ALA A 75 -12.27 -5.38 -3.87
N VAL A 76 -11.07 -5.14 -4.43
CA VAL A 76 -10.04 -6.19 -4.57
C VAL A 76 -9.55 -6.69 -3.21
N ILE A 77 -9.27 -5.78 -2.27
CA ILE A 77 -8.87 -6.14 -0.91
C ILE A 77 -9.96 -6.99 -0.24
N ARG A 78 -11.23 -6.56 -0.31
CA ARG A 78 -12.34 -7.26 0.34
C ARG A 78 -12.48 -8.70 -0.18
N SER A 79 -12.48 -8.86 -1.51
CA SER A 79 -12.54 -10.19 -2.13
C SER A 79 -11.36 -11.08 -1.75
N ALA A 80 -10.14 -10.52 -1.69
CA ALA A 80 -8.95 -11.28 -1.33
C ALA A 80 -8.89 -11.61 0.17
N VAL A 81 -9.40 -10.73 1.04
CA VAL A 81 -9.53 -10.99 2.47
C VAL A 81 -10.53 -12.11 2.72
N ASP A 82 -11.70 -12.08 2.07
CA ASP A 82 -12.72 -13.12 2.23
C ASP A 82 -12.19 -14.51 1.81
N GLU A 83 -11.31 -14.55 0.80
CA GLU A 83 -10.68 -15.77 0.31
C GLU A 83 -9.54 -16.27 1.19
N PHE A 84 -8.60 -15.39 1.57
CA PHE A 84 -7.37 -15.79 2.25
C PHE A 84 -7.44 -15.74 3.77
N PHE A 85 -8.33 -14.90 4.33
CA PHE A 85 -8.46 -14.64 5.76
C PHE A 85 -9.93 -14.62 6.20
N PRO A 86 -10.70 -15.72 5.98
CA PRO A 86 -12.10 -15.79 6.39
C PRO A 86 -12.28 -15.56 7.89
N GLU A 87 -13.42 -14.98 8.29
CA GLU A 87 -13.70 -14.54 9.67
C GLU A 87 -13.43 -15.61 10.74
N GLY A 88 -13.66 -16.88 10.43
CA GLY A 88 -13.43 -18.02 11.33
C GLY A 88 -11.97 -18.20 11.79
N MET A 89 -11.00 -17.59 11.12
CA MET A 89 -9.58 -17.66 11.52
C MET A 89 -9.24 -16.76 12.73
N GLY A 90 -10.07 -15.75 13.01
CA GLY A 90 -9.83 -14.79 14.08
C GLY A 90 -8.59 -13.93 13.87
N VAL A 91 -8.25 -13.61 12.62
CA VAL A 91 -7.17 -12.65 12.30
C VAL A 91 -7.71 -11.23 12.42
N ARG A 92 -7.03 -10.38 13.18
CA ARG A 92 -7.32 -8.96 13.27
C ARG A 92 -6.69 -8.24 12.08
N LEU A 93 -7.51 -7.60 11.28
CA LEU A 93 -7.08 -6.76 10.15
C LEU A 93 -6.92 -5.30 10.60
N ILE A 94 -5.82 -4.67 10.21
CA ILE A 94 -5.55 -3.23 10.36
C ILE A 94 -4.99 -2.66 9.05
N ALA A 95 -4.91 -1.34 8.95
CA ALA A 95 -4.31 -0.63 7.82
C ALA A 95 -3.65 0.67 8.29
N GLU A 96 -2.74 1.21 7.48
CA GLU A 96 -1.96 2.44 7.69
C GLU A 96 -2.29 3.54 6.66
N PRO A 97 -3.55 4.01 6.56
CA PRO A 97 -3.95 5.06 5.61
C PRO A 97 -3.35 6.42 5.97
N GLY A 98 -2.39 6.90 5.17
CA GLY A 98 -1.83 8.26 5.30
C GLY A 98 -2.52 9.29 4.39
N ARG A 99 -2.05 9.39 3.14
CA ARG A 99 -2.55 10.36 2.13
C ARG A 99 -4.06 10.30 1.92
N PHE A 100 -4.69 9.13 2.08
CA PHE A 100 -6.13 8.97 2.04
C PHE A 100 -6.87 10.02 2.89
N PHE A 101 -6.41 10.23 4.12
CA PHE A 101 -6.99 11.23 5.03
C PHE A 101 -6.38 12.62 4.83
N ALA A 102 -5.08 12.70 4.52
CA ALA A 102 -4.35 13.96 4.56
C ALA A 102 -4.36 14.77 3.24
N ALA A 103 -4.76 14.19 2.11
CA ALA A 103 -4.68 14.89 0.81
C ALA A 103 -5.75 15.96 0.60
N ALA A 104 -7.03 15.62 0.82
CA ALA A 104 -8.15 16.51 0.55
C ALA A 104 -8.25 17.77 1.45
N PRO A 105 -7.93 17.74 2.77
CA PRO A 105 -8.24 18.86 3.65
C PRO A 105 -7.32 20.08 3.53
N PHE A 106 -6.24 20.01 2.74
CA PHE A 106 -5.26 21.09 2.63
C PHE A 106 -5.15 21.65 1.21
N THR A 107 -5.04 22.97 1.10
CA THR A 107 -4.69 23.67 -0.14
C THR A 107 -3.51 24.59 0.16
N LEU A 108 -2.43 24.47 -0.62
CA LEU A 108 -1.25 25.34 -0.50
C LEU A 108 -1.46 26.59 -1.35
N VAL A 109 -1.41 27.76 -0.72
CA VAL A 109 -1.42 29.07 -1.41
C VAL A 109 -0.06 29.72 -1.21
N CYS A 110 0.57 30.13 -2.30
CA CYS A 110 1.90 30.75 -2.29
C CYS A 110 1.93 32.01 -3.17
N ASN A 111 2.71 33.00 -2.73
CA ASN A 111 2.89 34.26 -3.46
C ASN A 111 4.17 34.21 -4.30
N VAL A 112 4.11 34.70 -5.53
CA VAL A 112 5.31 34.90 -6.35
C VAL A 112 6.05 36.12 -5.80
N ILE A 113 7.21 35.88 -5.20
CA ILE A 113 8.03 36.94 -4.59
C ILE A 113 9.12 37.48 -5.52
N HIS A 114 9.45 36.75 -6.59
CA HIS A 114 10.47 37.13 -7.57
C HIS A 114 10.26 36.38 -8.89
N ALA A 115 10.57 37.03 -10.01
CA ALA A 115 10.65 36.41 -11.31
C ALA A 115 11.87 36.97 -12.07
N THR A 116 12.55 36.11 -12.83
CA THR A 116 13.69 36.50 -13.67
C THR A 116 13.38 36.14 -15.12
N GLU A 117 13.61 37.08 -16.03
CA GLU A 117 13.56 36.81 -17.47
C GLU A 117 14.88 36.19 -17.96
N VAL A 118 14.77 35.17 -18.81
CA VAL A 118 15.92 34.45 -19.37
C VAL A 118 15.74 34.31 -20.88
N SER A 119 16.80 34.63 -21.65
CA SER A 119 16.81 34.45 -23.11
C SER A 119 16.55 32.98 -23.48
N ALA A 120 15.70 32.75 -24.48
CA ALA A 120 15.32 31.42 -24.96
C ALA A 120 16.55 30.57 -25.34
N GLU A 121 17.60 31.20 -25.91
CA GLU A 121 18.87 30.58 -26.28
C GLU A 121 19.56 29.83 -25.13
N LYS A 122 19.28 30.22 -23.87
CA LYS A 122 19.87 29.59 -22.68
C LYS A 122 19.11 28.34 -22.19
N ILE A 123 17.90 28.10 -22.69
CA ILE A 123 16.99 27.05 -22.17
C ILE A 123 16.63 26.01 -23.24
N THR A 124 16.67 26.41 -24.52
CA THR A 124 16.58 25.48 -25.64
C THR A 124 17.98 24.99 -26.00
N LYS A 125 18.26 23.69 -25.79
CA LYS A 125 19.40 23.04 -26.47
C LYS A 125 19.10 23.04 -27.97
N GLN A 126 19.93 23.72 -28.76
CA GLN A 126 20.01 23.44 -30.20
C GLN A 126 20.57 22.04 -30.43
#